data_AF-A0A2A5GF28-F1
#
_entry.id   AF-A0A2A5GF28-F1
#
_cell.length_a   1.000
_cell.length_b   1.000
_cell.length_c   1.000
_cell.angle_alpha   90.00
_cell.angle_beta   90.00
_cell.angle_gamma   90.00
#
_symmetry.space_group_name_H-M   'P 1'
#
loop_
_entity.id
_entity.type
_entity.pdbx_description
1 polymer ?
#
loop_
_entity_poly.entity_id
_entity_poly.type
_entity_poly.pdbx_seq_one_letter_code
_entity_poly.pdbx_strand_id
1 'polypeptide(L)'
;MLAPAVVLLVLLTLSGCGQWSRSNAAVVNTPLKVTELQSLSHWLEISRQVDRMTPEQVIIALRGLGPLDSDRKRFYYGVLNQKLSRFDGWIQARDTFRKLANDNALESDISELARILLAHNQALINWHERHRHLQKELAESILDRELLEQKIEALADLEAVISQQKQQVIEDGKLKAQD
;
A
#
# COMPACT_ATOMS: atom_id res chain seq x y z
N MET A 1 -49.15 20.33 -11.84
CA MET A 1 -49.54 19.62 -10.60
C MET A 1 -48.43 18.62 -10.32
N LEU A 2 -47.44 19.01 -9.51
CA LEU A 2 -47.27 18.62 -8.10
C LEU A 2 -47.20 17.07 -7.96
N ALA A 3 -46.16 16.43 -7.44
CA ALA A 3 -45.14 16.93 -6.53
C ALA A 3 -43.80 16.15 -6.62
N PRO A 4 -42.66 16.86 -6.45
CA PRO A 4 -41.35 16.29 -6.17
C PRO A 4 -41.26 15.91 -4.69
N ALA A 5 -41.65 14.68 -4.34
CA ALA A 5 -41.79 14.27 -2.94
C ALA A 5 -40.63 13.42 -2.38
N VAL A 6 -39.54 13.22 -3.13
CA VAL A 6 -38.47 12.27 -2.73
C VAL A 6 -37.12 12.96 -2.43
N VAL A 7 -36.95 14.23 -2.78
CA VAL A 7 -35.67 14.94 -2.57
C VAL A 7 -35.60 15.65 -1.20
N LEU A 8 -36.70 15.68 -0.43
CA LEU A 8 -36.80 16.46 0.81
C LEU A 8 -36.69 15.62 2.09
N LEU A 9 -36.12 14.41 2.02
CA LEU A 9 -35.90 13.53 3.19
C LEU A 9 -34.42 13.34 3.57
N VAL A 10 -33.49 14.02 2.90
CA VAL A 10 -32.03 13.92 3.20
C VAL A 10 -31.51 15.15 3.98
N LEU A 11 -32.35 16.17 4.20
CA LEU A 11 -31.97 17.40 4.92
C LEU A 11 -32.30 17.41 6.43
N LEU A 12 -32.67 16.26 7.02
CA LEU A 12 -33.13 16.18 8.42
C LEU A 12 -32.26 15.32 9.36
N THR A 13 -30.95 15.18 9.11
CA THR A 13 -30.03 14.50 10.05
C THR A 13 -28.82 15.34 10.51
N LEU A 14 -28.84 16.67 10.33
CA LEU A 14 -27.82 17.58 10.85
C LEU A 14 -28.35 18.43 12.01
N SER A 15 -28.92 17.78 13.02
CA SER A 15 -29.32 18.43 14.28
C SER A 15 -29.00 17.50 15.45
N GLY A 16 -27.72 17.42 15.78
CA GLY A 16 -27.22 16.72 16.97
C GLY A 16 -26.36 17.69 17.79
N CYS A 17 -26.96 18.24 18.84
CA CYS A 17 -26.38 19.18 19.78
C CYS A 17 -25.12 18.63 20.48
N GLY A 18 -24.02 19.39 20.42
CA GLY A 18 -22.90 19.27 21.35
C GLY A 18 -22.87 20.50 22.25
N GLN A 19 -23.53 20.40 23.40
CA GLN A 19 -23.58 21.44 24.42
C GLN A 19 -22.23 21.52 25.14
N TRP A 20 -21.40 22.51 24.79
CA TRP A 20 -20.15 22.79 25.51
C TRP A 20 -20.47 23.38 26.89
N SER A 21 -20.31 22.54 27.92
CA SER A 21 -20.29 22.97 29.31
C SER A 21 -19.02 23.76 29.59
N ARG A 22 -19.19 25.02 29.98
CA ARG A 22 -18.13 25.94 30.39
C ARG A 22 -17.65 25.52 31.79
N SER A 23 -16.60 24.71 31.86
CA SER A 23 -15.95 24.39 33.14
C SER A 23 -15.04 25.56 33.54
N ASN A 24 -15.44 26.27 34.61
CA ASN A 24 -14.58 27.19 35.33
C ASN A 24 -13.51 26.38 36.06
N ALA A 25 -12.34 26.22 35.43
CA ALA A 25 -11.15 25.70 36.10
C ALA A 25 -10.22 26.86 36.46
N ALA A 26 -9.83 26.90 37.73
CA ALA A 26 -9.00 27.90 38.35
C ALA A 26 -7.71 28.16 37.56
N VAL A 27 -7.36 29.44 37.42
CA VAL A 27 -6.07 29.90 36.87
C VAL A 27 -4.97 29.50 37.85
N VAL A 28 -4.44 28.30 37.67
CA VAL A 28 -3.14 27.92 38.20
C VAL A 28 -2.10 28.60 37.31
N ASN A 29 -1.37 29.55 37.89
CA ASN A 29 -0.21 30.18 37.25
C ASN A 29 0.90 29.13 37.06
N THR A 30 0.83 28.35 36.01
CA THR A 30 1.99 27.62 35.48
C THR A 30 2.81 28.60 34.63
N PRO A 31 4.12 28.72 34.86
CA PRO A 31 4.98 29.55 34.03
C PRO A 31 4.92 29.04 32.59
N LEU A 32 4.54 29.92 31.66
CA LEU A 32 4.58 29.63 30.23
C LEU A 32 6.01 29.21 29.85
N LYS A 33 6.21 27.92 29.60
CA LYS A 33 7.27 27.49 28.71
C LYS A 33 6.89 28.03 27.34
N VAL A 34 7.72 28.91 26.80
CA VAL A 34 7.63 29.33 25.40
C VAL A 34 8.00 28.11 24.55
N THR A 35 7.01 27.25 24.32
CA THR A 35 7.08 26.24 23.28
C THR A 35 7.06 27.01 21.97
N GLU A 36 8.12 26.92 21.18
CA GLU A 36 8.05 27.29 19.76
C GLU A 36 6.84 26.57 19.15
N LEU A 37 5.75 27.30 18.90
CA LEU A 37 4.59 26.80 18.18
C LEU A 37 5.04 26.48 16.76
N GLN A 38 5.46 25.25 16.52
CA GLN A 38 5.77 24.76 15.18
C GLN A 38 4.45 24.52 14.44
N SER A 39 3.92 25.58 13.82
CA SER A 39 2.65 25.51 13.09
C SER A 39 2.66 24.40 12.04
N LEU A 40 1.51 23.75 11.84
CA LEU A 40 1.27 22.75 10.79
C LEU A 40 1.80 23.17 9.41
N SER A 41 1.72 24.46 9.07
CA SER A 41 2.24 25.01 7.82
C SER A 41 3.74 24.74 7.61
N HIS A 42 4.53 24.73 8.69
CA HIS A 42 5.96 24.42 8.63
C HIS A 42 6.22 22.97 8.23
N TRP A 43 5.48 22.02 8.81
CA TRP A 43 5.62 20.59 8.51
C TRP A 43 5.16 20.26 7.09
N LEU A 44 4.09 20.91 6.63
CA LEU A 44 3.65 20.80 5.24
C LEU A 44 4.69 21.37 4.28
N GLU A 45 5.37 22.45 4.65
CA GLU A 45 6.44 23.01 3.83
C GLU A 45 7.65 22.06 3.73
N ILE A 46 8.03 21.39 4.82
CA ILE A 46 9.04 20.32 4.77
C ILE A 46 8.63 19.25 3.76
N SER A 47 7.37 18.80 3.81
CA SER A 47 6.87 17.78 2.86
C SER A 47 6.94 18.26 1.41
N ARG A 48 6.60 19.52 1.12
CA ARG A 48 6.69 20.10 -0.23
C ARG A 48 8.12 20.20 -0.72
N GLN A 49 9.07 20.56 0.16
CA GLN A 49 10.48 20.62 -0.19
C GLN A 49 11.01 19.25 -0.59
N VAL A 50 10.71 18.22 0.22
CA VAL A 50 11.07 16.83 -0.10
C VAL A 50 10.42 16.36 -1.40
N ASP A 51 9.18 16.72 -1.65
CA ASP A 51 8.49 16.31 -2.88
C ASP A 51 9.14 16.89 -4.16
N ARG A 52 9.80 18.03 -4.05
CA ARG A 52 10.56 18.65 -5.16
C ARG A 52 11.96 18.06 -5.34
N MET A 53 12.43 17.21 -4.41
CA MET A 53 13.76 16.61 -4.51
C MET A 53 13.82 15.50 -5.54
N THR A 54 14.95 15.40 -6.23
CA THR A 54 15.30 14.21 -7.04
C THR A 54 15.68 13.03 -6.13
N PRO A 55 15.62 11.78 -6.63
CA PRO A 55 16.05 10.62 -5.86
C PRO A 55 17.48 10.75 -5.29
N GLU A 56 18.41 11.32 -6.05
CA GLU A 56 19.80 11.52 -5.65
C GLU A 56 19.91 12.52 -4.49
N GLN A 57 19.15 13.62 -4.56
CA GLN A 57 19.08 14.61 -3.49
C GLN A 57 18.51 14.02 -2.21
N VAL A 58 17.49 13.16 -2.30
CA VAL A 58 16.93 12.44 -1.16
C VAL A 58 17.96 11.51 -0.53
N ILE A 59 18.73 10.76 -1.34
CA ILE A 59 19.80 9.89 -0.84
C ILE A 59 20.90 10.70 -0.13
N ILE A 60 21.31 11.83 -0.70
CA ILE A 60 22.30 12.73 -0.09
C ILE A 60 21.76 13.27 1.23
N ALA A 61 20.51 13.74 1.26
CA ALA A 61 19.86 14.25 2.46
C ALA A 61 19.77 13.20 3.58
N LEU A 62 19.40 11.96 3.23
CA LEU A 62 19.36 10.84 4.17
C LEU A 62 20.74 10.50 4.74
N ARG A 63 21.80 10.53 3.92
CA ARG A 63 23.18 10.27 4.39
C ARG A 63 23.72 11.39 5.28
N GLY A 64 23.34 12.63 4.99
CA GLY A 64 23.71 13.80 5.79
C GLY A 64 22.88 13.94 7.07
N LEU A 65 21.85 13.11 7.25
CA LEU A 65 20.98 13.19 8.41
C LEU A 65 21.69 12.60 9.63
N GLY A 66 22.03 13.48 10.58
CA GLY A 66 22.55 13.07 11.89
C GLY A 66 21.50 12.39 12.78
N PRO A 67 21.76 12.28 14.09
CA PRO A 67 20.83 11.66 15.04
C PRO A 67 19.42 12.27 14.98
N LEU A 68 18.40 11.41 15.07
CA LEU A 68 16.97 11.76 15.07
C LEU A 68 16.49 12.21 16.47
N ASP A 69 17.17 13.23 16.99
CA ASP A 69 16.99 13.81 18.33
C ASP A 69 15.74 14.70 18.49
N SER A 70 15.07 15.03 17.39
CA SER A 70 13.94 15.94 17.35
C SER A 70 12.84 15.43 16.43
N ASP A 71 11.59 15.77 16.75
CA ASP A 71 10.42 15.35 15.97
C ASP A 71 10.45 15.90 14.55
N ARG A 72 10.98 17.13 14.38
CA ARG A 72 11.20 17.72 13.06
C ARG A 72 12.15 16.86 12.21
N LYS A 73 13.27 16.40 12.77
CA LYS A 73 14.19 15.51 12.06
C LYS A 73 13.57 14.16 11.76
N ARG A 74 12.77 13.62 12.69
CA ARG A 74 12.02 12.36 12.48
C ARG A 74 11.02 12.50 11.35
N PHE A 75 10.26 13.58 11.31
CA PHE A 75 9.32 13.80 10.23
C PHE A 75 10.05 13.96 8.90
N TYR A 76 11.09 14.80 8.85
CA TYR A 76 11.92 14.97 7.66
C TYR A 76 12.49 13.63 7.15
N TYR A 77 13.05 12.81 8.05
CA TYR A 77 13.48 11.44 7.75
C TYR A 77 12.36 10.58 7.17
N GLY A 78 11.16 10.64 7.75
CA GLY A 78 9.99 9.91 7.29
C GLY A 78 9.58 10.29 5.87
N VAL A 79 9.45 11.58 5.57
CA VAL A 79 9.08 12.04 4.22
C VAL A 79 10.17 11.74 3.19
N LEU A 80 11.46 11.84 3.56
CA LEU A 80 12.57 11.45 2.68
C LEU A 80 12.48 9.97 2.28
N ASN A 81 12.29 9.08 3.26
CA ASN A 81 12.16 7.65 2.98
C ASN A 81 10.90 7.31 2.18
N GLN A 82 9.80 8.02 2.42
CA GLN A 82 8.59 7.89 1.61
C GLN A 82 8.85 8.28 0.14
N LYS A 83 9.59 9.37 -0.11
CA LYS A 83 9.89 9.88 -1.46
C LYS A 83 10.71 8.92 -2.30
N LEU A 84 11.59 8.12 -1.68
CA LEU A 84 12.39 7.11 -2.40
C LEU A 84 11.54 6.08 -3.15
N SER A 85 10.26 5.92 -2.80
CA SER A 85 9.33 5.01 -3.47
C SER A 85 9.84 3.56 -3.50
N ARG A 86 10.49 3.13 -2.40
CA ARG A 86 11.01 1.78 -2.19
C ARG A 86 10.34 1.14 -0.98
N PHE A 87 10.24 -0.19 -1.00
CA PHE A 87 9.55 -0.96 0.03
C PHE A 87 10.15 -0.77 1.43
N ASP A 88 11.48 -0.82 1.55
CA ASP A 88 12.22 -0.55 2.79
C ASP A 88 12.02 0.91 3.26
N GLY A 89 12.01 1.85 2.32
CA GLY A 89 11.69 3.26 2.58
C GLY A 89 10.29 3.45 3.18
N TRP A 90 9.27 2.80 2.63
CA TRP A 90 7.91 2.87 3.17
C TRP A 90 7.81 2.29 4.59
N ILE A 91 8.56 1.23 4.89
CA ILE A 91 8.63 0.66 6.24
C ILE A 91 9.25 1.67 7.22
N GLN A 92 10.41 2.24 6.85
CA GLN A 92 11.10 3.23 7.68
C GLN A 92 10.24 4.48 7.91
N ALA A 93 9.57 4.97 6.86
CA ALA A 93 8.64 6.08 6.93
C ALA A 93 7.46 5.78 7.87
N ARG A 94 6.78 4.65 7.68
CA ARG A 94 5.67 4.18 8.54
C ARG A 94 6.08 4.13 10.00
N ASP A 95 7.21 3.50 10.31
CA ASP A 95 7.65 3.30 11.69
C ASP A 95 8.04 4.62 12.35
N THR A 96 8.57 5.56 11.58
CA THR A 96 8.88 6.91 12.06
C THR A 96 7.61 7.71 12.32
N PHE A 97 6.64 7.70 11.39
CA PHE A 97 5.36 8.37 11.59
C PHE A 97 4.53 7.75 12.72
N ARG A 98 4.67 6.44 12.99
CA ARG A 98 4.07 5.79 14.17
C ARG A 98 4.61 6.36 15.48
N LYS A 99 5.92 6.61 15.55
CA LYS A 99 6.52 7.24 16.74
C LYS A 99 5.97 8.65 16.95
N LEU A 100 5.88 9.44 15.88
CA LEU A 100 5.34 10.81 15.93
C LEU A 100 3.85 10.86 16.28
N ALA A 101 3.04 9.97 15.70
CA ALA A 101 1.59 9.90 15.96
C ALA A 101 1.24 9.50 17.40
N ASN A 102 2.16 8.84 18.08
CA ASN A 102 2.02 8.37 19.47
C ASN A 102 2.77 9.25 20.47
N ASP A 103 3.38 10.36 20.01
CA ASP A 103 4.02 11.31 20.91
C ASP A 103 2.98 12.30 21.46
N ASN A 104 2.76 12.24 22.77
CA ASN A 104 1.81 13.09 23.47
C ASN A 104 2.32 14.54 23.66
N ALA A 105 3.60 14.81 23.40
CA ALA A 105 4.18 16.14 23.46
C ALA A 105 3.96 16.94 22.17
N LEU A 106 3.58 16.26 21.07
CA LEU A 106 3.31 16.89 19.78
C LEU A 106 1.95 17.59 19.79
N GLU A 107 1.84 18.67 19.01
CA GLU A 107 0.55 19.33 18.77
C GLU A 107 -0.39 18.39 17.99
N SER A 108 -1.69 18.42 18.35
CA SER A 108 -2.71 17.50 17.84
C SER A 108 -2.74 17.44 16.30
N ASP A 109 -2.61 18.57 15.63
CA ASP A 109 -2.62 18.66 14.17
C ASP A 109 -1.42 17.95 13.53
N ILE A 110 -0.26 18.00 14.20
CA ILE A 110 0.95 17.33 13.72
C ILE A 110 0.86 15.82 13.95
N SER A 111 0.31 15.41 15.09
CA SER A 111 0.03 14.00 15.36
C SER A 111 -0.94 13.44 14.32
N GLU A 112 -1.96 14.21 13.93
CA GLU A 112 -2.92 13.79 12.91
C GLU A 112 -2.28 13.70 11.52
N LEU A 113 -1.45 14.67 11.13
CA LEU A 113 -0.66 14.58 9.90
C LEU A 113 0.22 13.31 9.89
N ALA A 114 0.87 12.99 11.01
CA ALA A 114 1.67 11.77 11.14
C ALA A 114 0.81 10.49 11.00
N ARG A 115 -0.44 10.48 11.52
CA ARG A 115 -1.36 9.33 11.33
C ARG A 115 -1.77 9.15 9.88
N ILE A 116 -2.05 10.23 9.17
CA ILE A 116 -2.39 10.19 7.73
C ILE A 116 -1.22 9.61 6.94
N LEU A 117 -0.01 10.10 7.18
CA LEU A 117 1.21 9.61 6.50
C LEU A 117 1.54 8.16 6.87
N LEU A 118 1.33 7.75 8.12
CA LEU A 118 1.44 6.35 8.53
C LEU A 118 0.48 5.47 7.73
N ALA A 119 -0.80 5.84 7.67
CA ALA A 119 -1.82 5.07 6.96
C ALA A 119 -1.49 4.96 5.46
N HIS A 120 -1.01 6.06 4.86
CA HIS A 120 -0.56 6.07 3.48
C HIS A 120 0.58 5.08 3.22
N ASN A 121 1.64 5.11 4.04
CA ASN A 121 2.76 4.17 3.89
C ASN A 121 2.32 2.71 4.13
N GLN A 122 1.40 2.46 5.06
CA GLN A 122 0.84 1.13 5.28
C GLN A 122 0.06 0.64 4.04
N ALA A 123 -0.69 1.52 3.37
CA ALA A 123 -1.39 1.18 2.13
C ALA A 123 -0.41 0.79 1.00
N LEU A 124 0.70 1.52 0.85
CA LEU A 124 1.74 1.20 -0.14
C LEU A 124 2.40 -0.16 0.13
N ILE A 125 2.73 -0.45 1.38
CA ILE A 125 3.27 -1.75 1.82
C ILE A 125 2.29 -2.87 1.47
N ASN A 126 1.02 -2.72 1.84
CA ASN A 126 -0.02 -3.72 1.58
C ASN A 126 -0.21 -3.96 0.07
N TRP A 127 -0.22 -2.88 -0.72
CA TRP A 127 -0.33 -2.96 -2.17
C TRP A 127 0.84 -3.74 -2.77
N HIS A 128 2.07 -3.45 -2.34
CA HIS A 128 3.28 -4.11 -2.83
C HIS A 128 3.30 -5.61 -2.50
N GLU A 129 2.94 -5.98 -1.28
CA GLU A 129 2.84 -7.39 -0.89
C GLU A 129 1.77 -8.13 -1.70
N ARG A 130 0.61 -7.52 -1.90
CA ARG A 130 -0.45 -8.09 -2.75
C ARG A 130 0.02 -8.25 -4.19
N HIS A 131 0.70 -7.26 -4.74
CA HIS A 131 1.23 -7.33 -6.10
C HIS A 131 2.25 -8.46 -6.24
N ARG A 132 3.17 -8.59 -5.29
CA ARG A 132 4.17 -9.67 -5.25
C ARG A 132 3.50 -11.05 -5.19
N HIS A 133 2.47 -11.19 -4.35
CA HIS A 133 1.72 -12.44 -4.24
C HIS A 133 1.04 -12.82 -5.57
N LEU A 134 0.35 -11.86 -6.20
CA LEU A 134 -0.31 -12.08 -7.49
C LEU A 134 0.69 -12.42 -8.61
N GLN A 135 1.87 -11.80 -8.62
CA GLN A 135 2.93 -12.15 -9.58
C GLN A 135 3.41 -13.59 -9.41
N LYS A 136 3.50 -14.07 -8.16
CA LYS A 136 3.87 -15.45 -7.87
C LYS A 136 2.79 -16.42 -8.35
N GLU A 137 1.52 -16.17 -8.02
CA GLU A 137 0.40 -17.00 -8.48
C GLU A 137 0.32 -17.07 -10.01
N LEU A 138 0.56 -15.94 -10.69
CA LEU A 138 0.59 -15.89 -12.15
C LEU A 138 1.73 -16.74 -12.72
N ALA A 139 2.93 -16.67 -12.14
CA ALA A 139 4.06 -17.47 -12.58
C ALA A 139 3.82 -18.98 -12.39
N GLU A 140 3.22 -19.38 -11.26
CA GLU A 140 2.82 -20.76 -11.00
C GLU A 140 1.77 -21.23 -12.01
N SER A 141 0.74 -20.40 -12.28
CA SER A 141 -0.31 -20.72 -13.26
C SER A 141 0.23 -20.87 -14.68
N ILE A 142 1.23 -20.08 -15.09
CA ILE A 142 1.88 -20.20 -16.39
C ILE A 142 2.62 -21.54 -16.49
N LEU A 143 3.38 -21.90 -15.45
CA LEU A 143 4.12 -23.16 -15.42
C LEU A 143 3.18 -24.37 -15.46
N ASP A 144 2.08 -24.33 -14.71
CA ASP A 144 1.06 -25.38 -14.74
C ASP A 144 0.43 -25.53 -16.13
N ARG A 145 0.16 -24.41 -16.82
CA ARG A 145 -0.35 -24.41 -18.19
C ARG A 145 0.63 -25.04 -19.16
N GLU A 146 1.91 -24.66 -19.10
CA GLU A 146 2.96 -25.21 -19.96
C GLU A 146 3.10 -26.73 -19.76
N LEU A 147 3.04 -27.20 -18.50
CA LEU A 147 3.06 -28.62 -18.19
C LEU A 147 1.83 -29.36 -18.76
N LEU A 148 0.65 -28.74 -18.70
CA LEU A 148 -0.57 -29.33 -19.28
C LEU A 148 -0.48 -29.40 -20.81
N GLU A 149 0.04 -28.36 -21.46
CA GLU A 149 0.26 -28.34 -22.91
C GLU A 149 1.22 -29.47 -23.33
N GLN A 150 2.33 -29.66 -22.62
CA GLN A 150 3.26 -30.77 -22.86
C GLN A 150 2.61 -32.15 -22.69
N LYS A 151 1.74 -32.31 -21.67
CA LYS A 151 1.01 -33.56 -21.45
C LYS A 151 -0.01 -33.84 -22.55
N ILE A 152 -0.68 -32.80 -23.05
CA ILE A 152 -1.63 -32.93 -24.18
C ILE A 152 -0.88 -33.35 -25.44
N GLU A 153 0.26 -32.73 -25.73
CA GLU A 153 1.12 -33.10 -26.88
C GLU A 153 1.58 -34.57 -26.77
N ALA A 154 2.11 -34.98 -25.61
CA ALA A 154 2.55 -36.36 -25.39
C ALA A 154 1.40 -37.39 -25.51
N LEU A 155 0.19 -37.04 -25.07
CA LEU A 155 -1.00 -37.88 -25.25
C LEU A 155 -1.39 -37.98 -26.73
N ALA A 156 -1.36 -36.87 -27.47
CA ALA A 156 -1.66 -36.86 -28.89
C ALA A 156 -0.65 -37.71 -29.69
N ASP A 157 0.64 -37.64 -29.35
CA ASP A 157 1.68 -38.48 -29.95
C ASP A 157 1.44 -39.96 -29.66
N LEU A 158 1.10 -40.31 -28.41
CA LEU A 158 0.78 -41.67 -28.02
C LEU A 158 -0.44 -42.21 -28.76
N GLU A 159 -1.50 -41.39 -28.90
CA GLU A 159 -2.69 -41.73 -29.68
C GLU A 159 -2.35 -41.97 -31.16
N ALA A 160 -1.47 -41.16 -31.75
CA ALA A 160 -1.01 -41.33 -33.12
C ALA A 160 -0.26 -42.67 -33.30
N VAL A 161 0.65 -43.01 -32.38
CA VAL A 161 1.39 -44.29 -32.40
C VAL A 161 0.45 -45.49 -32.25
N ILE A 162 -0.49 -45.44 -31.30
CA ILE A 162 -1.48 -46.52 -31.09
C ILE A 162 -2.36 -46.69 -32.34
N SER A 163 -2.79 -45.58 -32.95
CA SER A 163 -3.59 -45.61 -34.18
C SER A 163 -2.84 -46.25 -35.34
N GLN A 164 -1.55 -45.91 -35.53
CA GLN A 164 -0.69 -46.53 -36.54
C GLN A 164 -0.49 -48.03 -36.31
N GLN A 165 -0.20 -48.44 -35.07
CA GLN A 165 -0.06 -49.87 -34.72
C GLN A 165 -1.34 -50.65 -35.01
N LYS A 166 -2.50 -50.08 -34.64
CA LYS A 166 -3.79 -50.70 -34.91
C LYS A 166 -4.03 -50.89 -36.42
N GLN A 167 -3.65 -49.90 -37.23
CA GLN A 167 -3.77 -49.98 -38.68
C GLN A 167 -2.86 -51.08 -39.27
N GLN A 168 -1.61 -51.17 -38.83
CA GLN A 168 -0.67 -52.22 -39.25
C GLN A 168 -1.19 -53.63 -38.91
N VAL A 169 -1.70 -53.82 -37.69
CA VAL A 169 -2.26 -55.12 -37.28
C VAL A 169 -3.45 -55.53 -38.15
N ILE A 170 -4.29 -54.58 -38.57
CA ILE A 170 -5.42 -54.84 -39.47
C ILE A 170 -4.92 -55.24 -40.87
N GLU A 171 -3.87 -54.59 -41.37
CA GLU A 171 -3.28 -54.89 -42.69
C GLU A 171 -2.60 -56.26 -42.70
N ASP A 172 -1.78 -56.57 -41.70
CA ASP A 172 -1.12 -57.88 -41.53
C ASP A 172 -2.13 -59.02 -41.36
N GLY A 173 -3.24 -58.77 -40.65
CA GLY A 173 -4.31 -59.75 -40.48
C GLY A 173 -5.08 -60.06 -41.77
N LYS A 174 -5.27 -59.07 -42.65
CA LYS A 174 -5.90 -59.27 -43.96
C LYS A 174 -5.03 -60.08 -44.91
N LEU A 175 -3.72 -59.83 -44.92
CA LEU A 175 -2.76 -60.58 -45.75
C LEU A 175 -2.76 -62.08 -45.41
N LYS A 176 -2.82 -62.44 -44.12
CA LYS A 176 -2.86 -63.84 -43.67
C LYS A 176 -4.17 -64.57 -43.95
N ALA A 177 -5.25 -63.87 -44.29
CA ALA A 177 -6.55 -64.47 -44.56
C ALA A 177 -6.77 -64.79 -46.05
N GLN A 178 -5.82 -64.45 -46.93
CA GLN A 178 -5.88 -64.71 -48.37
C GLN A 178 -5.03 -65.91 -48.83
N ASP A 179 -4.22 -66.49 -47.94
CA ASP A 179 -3.49 -67.75 -48.13
C ASP A 179 -4.26 -68.94 -47.53
#